data_AF-A0A7K4GST3-F1
#
_entry.id   AF-A0A7K4GST3-F1
#
_cell.length_a   1.000
_cell.length_b   1.000
_cell.length_c   1.000
_cell.angle_alpha   90.00
_cell.angle_beta   90.00
_cell.angle_gamma   90.00
#
_symmetry.space_group_name_H-M   'P 1'
#
loop_
_entity.id
_entity.type
_entity.pdbx_description
1 polymer ?
#
loop_
_entity_poly.entity_id
_entity_poly.type
_entity_poly.pdbx_seq_one_letter_code
_entity_poly.pdbx_strand_id
1 'polypeptide(L)'
;MNGIWDEKADAIKKGDNLRDVSSLINKTLKDDEGFTHFIFSKANFKNPWYAIPEDDFKLFENFIEGGSRAYPSDGSIPCDIVAREARKVLKKIELCSQDPNHHYCEDAREVLKNGKFSLLRGTLKLYLGKYTTRDWRRKRFTDDIDFWMFQTDLLDSSLKGCSFVKDKETGEWQKTVEWNKFETKENRRETLFAANNLNQLLDFGAGSYLTGSRLKEIFDKKIKRGHDVDLSDIINVAMVNNGVDGIHKDEWLDAWSSFEQAANTRNTRTTSNLISICRYSLSIADHLEKVSEAIRKYKDHILDKSKYSDERIKFLCNISTHWQKFYNANGVDETRKIIHDFYEEQAEEKPLHAQNLRKFAKSILKLLNSKYEYLKITFEIEL
;
A
#
# COMPACT_ATOMS: atom_id res chain seq x y z
N MET A 1 -3.40 29.99 15.98
CA MET A 1 -3.69 28.85 16.88
C MET A 1 -2.60 27.84 16.66
N ASN A 2 -1.60 27.79 17.53
CA ASN A 2 -0.42 26.96 17.32
C ASN A 2 -0.65 25.58 17.98
N GLY A 3 -0.33 24.49 17.28
CA GLY A 3 -0.24 23.16 17.88
C GLY A 3 -1.52 22.31 17.88
N ILE A 4 -2.44 22.50 16.92
CA ILE A 4 -3.59 21.58 16.71
C ILE A 4 -3.17 20.43 15.80
N TRP A 5 -2.44 20.76 14.72
CA TRP A 5 -1.76 19.84 13.83
C TRP A 5 -0.46 20.50 13.35
N ASP A 6 0.39 19.71 12.69
CA ASP A 6 1.64 20.18 12.09
C ASP A 6 1.35 20.58 10.64
N GLU A 7 1.48 21.87 10.32
CA GLU A 7 1.30 22.38 8.94
C GLU A 7 2.38 21.86 7.99
N LYS A 8 3.53 21.45 8.54
CA LYS A 8 4.58 20.72 7.84
C LYS A 8 4.79 19.39 8.57
N ALA A 9 4.50 18.29 7.88
CA ALA A 9 4.65 16.94 8.41
C ALA A 9 5.67 16.14 7.57
N ASP A 10 6.55 15.39 8.22
CA ASP A 10 7.67 14.72 7.57
C ASP A 10 7.28 13.71 6.49
N ALA A 11 7.96 13.79 5.34
CA ALA A 11 8.14 12.68 4.42
C ALA A 11 9.58 12.15 4.59
N ILE A 12 9.75 10.83 4.45
CA ILE A 12 11.01 10.08 4.33
C ILE A 12 11.94 10.08 5.57
N LYS A 13 12.23 11.21 6.25
CA LYS A 13 13.00 11.22 7.51
C LYS A 13 12.44 12.19 8.56
N LYS A 14 12.72 11.91 9.84
CA LYS A 14 12.32 12.73 10.99
C LYS A 14 13.01 14.11 10.92
N GLY A 15 12.22 15.18 10.85
CA GLY A 15 12.67 16.57 10.78
C GLY A 15 12.72 17.19 9.38
N ASP A 16 12.38 16.47 8.31
CA ASP A 16 12.48 16.97 6.94
C ASP A 16 11.36 17.96 6.54
N ASN A 17 10.24 18.06 7.29
CA ASN A 17 9.14 19.02 7.08
C ASN A 17 8.57 19.06 5.64
N LEU A 18 8.52 17.92 4.95
CA LEU A 18 8.31 17.88 3.48
C LEU A 18 6.85 17.88 3.02
N ARG A 19 5.89 17.35 3.79
CA ARG A 19 4.48 17.30 3.40
C ARG A 19 3.75 18.53 3.94
N ASP A 20 3.24 19.33 3.02
CA ASP A 20 2.44 20.51 3.36
C ASP A 20 1.00 20.13 3.72
N VAL A 21 0.62 20.37 4.97
CA VAL A 21 -0.71 20.17 5.54
C VAL A 21 -1.29 21.51 6.00
N SER A 22 -0.97 22.59 5.30
CA SER A 22 -1.58 23.89 5.55
C SER A 22 -3.03 23.93 5.07
N SER A 23 -3.90 24.58 5.86
CA SER A 23 -5.25 24.91 5.41
C SER A 23 -5.22 26.06 4.40
N LEU A 24 -6.26 26.16 3.58
CA LEU A 24 -6.47 27.26 2.64
C LEU A 24 -6.93 28.49 3.42
N ILE A 25 -5.99 29.36 3.77
CA ILE A 25 -6.23 30.55 4.61
C ILE A 25 -7.39 31.41 4.08
N ASN A 26 -7.51 31.53 2.75
CA ASN A 26 -8.57 32.30 2.09
C ASN A 26 -9.95 31.64 2.12
N LYS A 27 -10.03 30.36 2.50
CA LYS A 27 -11.29 29.61 2.62
C LYS A 27 -11.63 29.25 4.07
N THR A 28 -10.68 29.37 4.99
CA THR A 28 -10.93 29.24 6.42
C THR A 28 -11.92 30.29 6.89
N LEU A 29 -12.98 29.86 7.56
CA LEU A 29 -14.07 30.73 8.00
C LEU A 29 -14.50 30.40 9.43
N LYS A 30 -15.22 31.34 10.05
CA LYS A 30 -15.87 31.13 11.34
C LYS A 30 -17.39 31.19 11.15
N ASP A 31 -18.10 30.19 11.65
CA ASP A 31 -19.56 30.16 11.58
C ASP A 31 -20.23 30.94 12.74
N ASP A 32 -21.55 31.06 12.67
CA ASP A 32 -22.37 31.78 13.64
C ASP A 32 -22.39 31.10 15.03
N GLU A 33 -22.14 29.79 15.09
CA GLU A 33 -22.01 29.02 16.33
C GLU A 33 -20.61 29.15 16.97
N GLY A 34 -19.70 29.79 16.24
CA GLY A 34 -18.34 30.11 16.65
C GLY A 34 -17.31 29.04 16.33
N PHE A 35 -17.63 28.06 15.49
CA PHE A 35 -16.70 27.08 14.94
C PHE A 35 -15.77 27.71 13.92
N THR A 36 -14.49 27.34 13.98
CA THR A 36 -13.50 27.64 12.94
C THR A 36 -13.38 26.46 12.00
N HIS A 37 -13.70 26.68 10.73
CA HIS A 37 -13.67 25.70 9.65
C HIS A 37 -12.34 25.80 8.92
N PHE A 38 -11.46 24.81 9.10
CA PHE A 38 -10.22 24.69 8.34
C PHE A 38 -10.46 23.86 7.10
N ILE A 39 -10.37 24.52 5.94
CA ILE A 39 -10.59 23.90 4.64
C ILE A 39 -9.24 23.54 4.02
N PHE A 40 -9.05 22.29 3.60
CA PHE A 40 -7.83 21.80 2.97
C PHE A 40 -8.08 21.43 1.51
N SER A 41 -7.13 21.70 0.64
CA SER A 41 -7.17 21.21 -0.74
C SER A 41 -6.95 19.70 -0.82
N LYS A 42 -7.50 19.05 -1.84
CA LYS A 42 -7.10 17.68 -2.20
C LYS A 42 -5.60 17.67 -2.54
N ALA A 43 -4.92 16.56 -2.25
CA ALA A 43 -3.50 16.41 -2.50
C ALA A 43 -3.18 15.11 -3.19
N ASN A 44 -2.07 15.11 -3.93
CA ASN A 44 -1.57 13.98 -4.68
C ASN A 44 -0.21 13.57 -4.11
N PHE A 45 0.06 12.26 -3.98
CA PHE A 45 1.41 11.81 -3.67
C PHE A 45 2.38 12.35 -4.72
N LYS A 46 3.52 12.88 -4.28
CA LYS A 46 4.55 13.40 -5.17
C LYS A 46 5.08 12.26 -6.03
N ASN A 47 4.93 12.37 -7.35
CA ASN A 47 5.54 11.47 -8.31
C ASN A 47 6.27 12.29 -9.39
N PRO A 48 7.62 12.32 -9.39
CA PRO A 48 8.36 13.14 -10.35
C PRO A 48 8.32 12.56 -11.78
N TRP A 49 7.89 11.31 -11.94
CA TRP A 49 7.91 10.59 -13.22
C TRP A 49 6.52 10.49 -13.85
N TYR A 50 5.48 11.02 -13.19
CA TYR A 50 4.10 10.87 -13.65
C TYR A 50 3.25 12.10 -13.36
N ALA A 51 2.64 12.65 -14.41
CA ALA A 51 1.59 13.66 -14.33
C ALA A 51 0.27 13.04 -14.83
N ILE A 52 -0.83 13.33 -14.13
CA ILE A 52 -2.17 12.89 -14.56
C ILE A 52 -2.56 13.76 -15.76
N PRO A 53 -2.76 13.19 -16.96
CA PRO A 53 -3.18 13.97 -18.12
C PRO A 53 -4.64 14.44 -17.95
N GLU A 54 -4.94 15.60 -18.52
CA GLU A 54 -6.32 16.12 -18.60
C GLU A 54 -7.12 15.47 -19.74
N ASP A 55 -6.43 15.05 -20.79
CA ASP A 55 -7.05 14.39 -21.94
C ASP A 55 -7.42 12.92 -21.63
N ASP A 56 -8.68 12.56 -21.86
CA ASP A 56 -9.20 11.22 -21.60
C ASP A 56 -8.46 10.13 -22.38
N PHE A 57 -8.09 10.40 -23.63
CA PHE A 57 -7.45 9.37 -24.48
C PHE A 57 -6.05 9.08 -23.98
N LYS A 58 -5.28 10.13 -23.65
CA LYS A 58 -3.98 10.01 -23.02
C LYS A 58 -4.07 9.34 -21.65
N LEU A 59 -5.14 9.59 -20.88
CA LEU A 59 -5.39 8.90 -19.61
C LEU A 59 -5.63 7.40 -19.83
N PHE A 60 -6.39 7.04 -20.86
CA PHE A 60 -6.60 5.66 -21.27
C PHE A 60 -5.29 5.00 -21.73
N GLU A 61 -4.51 5.64 -22.59
CA GLU A 61 -3.20 5.13 -23.05
C GLU A 61 -2.25 4.89 -21.87
N ASN A 62 -2.14 5.86 -20.96
CA ASN A 62 -1.39 5.74 -19.73
C ASN A 62 -1.85 4.52 -18.90
N PHE A 63 -3.15 4.32 -18.74
CA PHE A 63 -3.68 3.17 -18.00
C PHE A 63 -3.28 1.83 -18.63
N ILE A 64 -3.47 1.67 -19.95
CA ILE A 64 -3.25 0.38 -20.63
C ILE A 64 -1.78 0.01 -20.76
N GLU A 65 -0.90 1.01 -20.89
CA GLU A 65 0.56 0.81 -20.93
C GLU A 65 1.14 0.49 -19.54
N GLY A 66 0.31 0.48 -18.50
CA GLY A 66 0.76 0.41 -17.11
C GLY A 66 1.42 1.71 -16.64
N GLY A 67 1.44 2.74 -17.48
CA GLY A 67 1.95 4.07 -17.20
C GLY A 67 1.04 4.86 -16.27
N SER A 68 1.16 4.65 -14.96
CA SER A 68 0.72 5.66 -13.98
C SER A 68 1.08 5.28 -12.54
N ARG A 69 1.55 6.30 -11.80
CA ARG A 69 1.97 6.31 -10.38
C ARG A 69 2.76 5.08 -9.93
N ALA A 70 4.08 5.20 -9.88
CA ALA A 70 4.82 4.51 -8.81
C ALA A 70 4.17 4.89 -7.48
N TYR A 71 3.72 3.88 -6.73
CA TYR A 71 3.27 4.12 -5.37
C TYR A 71 4.46 4.58 -4.55
N PRO A 72 4.26 5.48 -3.56
CA PRO A 72 5.28 5.72 -2.55
C PRO A 72 5.82 4.38 -2.06
N SER A 73 7.14 4.23 -2.13
CA SER A 73 7.84 2.97 -1.92
C SER A 73 9.01 3.22 -0.98
N ASP A 74 9.35 2.20 -0.19
CA ASP A 74 10.44 2.21 0.80
C ASP A 74 11.61 1.31 0.36
N GLY A 75 11.63 0.90 -0.90
CA GLY A 75 12.71 0.12 -1.48
C GLY A 75 12.76 0.19 -3.00
N SER A 76 13.65 -0.60 -3.56
CA SER A 76 14.01 -0.71 -4.97
C SER A 76 13.64 -2.06 -5.59
N ILE A 77 13.32 -3.06 -4.76
CA ILE A 77 12.94 -4.41 -5.19
C ILE A 77 11.40 -4.53 -5.34
N PRO A 78 10.89 -5.01 -6.48
CA PRO A 78 9.46 -5.30 -6.64
C PRO A 78 8.92 -6.23 -5.54
N CYS A 79 7.75 -5.92 -4.99
CA CYS A 79 7.16 -6.73 -3.92
C CYS A 79 6.94 -8.20 -4.30
N ASP A 80 6.74 -8.55 -5.57
CA ASP A 80 6.57 -9.94 -5.99
C ASP A 80 7.87 -10.76 -5.86
N ILE A 81 9.02 -10.15 -6.11
CA ILE A 81 10.36 -10.73 -5.89
C ILE A 81 10.58 -10.96 -4.40
N VAL A 82 10.30 -9.96 -3.56
CA VAL A 82 10.43 -10.08 -2.11
C VAL A 82 9.48 -11.13 -1.54
N ALA A 83 8.22 -11.14 -2.01
CA ALA A 83 7.22 -12.10 -1.60
C ALA A 83 7.59 -13.54 -1.96
N ARG A 84 8.31 -13.75 -3.07
CA ARG A 84 8.85 -15.07 -3.43
C ARG A 84 9.88 -15.55 -2.43
N GLU A 85 10.78 -14.68 -1.97
CA GLU A 85 11.76 -15.05 -0.94
C GLU A 85 11.09 -15.27 0.42
N ALA A 86 10.14 -14.43 0.82
CA ALA A 86 9.35 -14.64 2.04
C ALA A 86 8.63 -16.01 2.04
N ARG A 87 8.03 -16.41 0.91
CA ARG A 87 7.39 -17.74 0.78
C ARG A 87 8.35 -18.89 0.98
N LYS A 88 9.61 -18.79 0.55
CA LYS A 88 10.63 -19.83 0.76
C LYS A 88 10.92 -20.01 2.25
N VAL A 89 11.10 -18.91 2.97
CA VAL A 89 11.32 -18.92 4.43
C VAL A 89 10.11 -19.51 5.16
N LEU A 90 8.90 -19.04 4.84
CA LEU A 90 7.67 -19.58 5.43
C LEU A 90 7.50 -21.08 5.13
N LYS A 91 7.85 -21.53 3.92
CA LYS A 91 7.79 -22.96 3.56
C LYS A 91 8.81 -23.78 4.36
N LYS A 92 9.99 -23.23 4.65
CA LYS A 92 10.98 -23.91 5.48
C LYS A 92 10.46 -24.13 6.91
N ILE A 93 9.85 -23.10 7.51
CA ILE A 93 9.20 -23.20 8.84
C ILE A 93 8.06 -24.22 8.81
N GLU A 94 7.22 -24.21 7.77
CA GLU A 94 6.14 -25.18 7.59
C GLU A 94 6.67 -26.61 7.53
N LEU A 95 7.77 -26.87 6.81
CA LEU A 95 8.40 -28.19 6.76
C LEU A 95 8.96 -28.61 8.13
N CYS A 96 9.55 -27.69 8.90
CA CYS A 96 10.02 -27.97 10.26
C CYS A 96 8.87 -28.43 11.18
N SER A 97 7.68 -27.82 11.07
CA SER A 97 6.50 -28.18 11.88
C SER A 97 5.94 -29.58 11.58
N GLN A 98 6.29 -30.13 10.41
CA GLN A 98 5.80 -31.41 9.88
C GLN A 98 6.73 -32.57 10.20
N ASP A 99 7.96 -32.30 10.65
CA ASP A 99 8.96 -33.31 10.98
C ASP A 99 9.07 -33.45 12.51
N PRO A 100 8.47 -34.50 13.13
CA PRO A 100 8.53 -34.70 14.58
C PRO A 100 9.93 -34.85 15.15
N ASN A 101 10.93 -35.18 14.32
CA ASN A 101 12.32 -35.36 14.74
C ASN A 101 13.15 -34.08 14.57
N HIS A 102 12.60 -33.04 13.92
CA HIS A 102 13.31 -31.77 13.78
C HIS A 102 13.36 -31.05 15.13
N HIS A 103 14.55 -30.57 15.51
CA HIS A 103 14.78 -29.91 16.79
C HIS A 103 14.02 -28.58 17.03
N TYR A 104 13.33 -28.06 16.00
CA TYR A 104 12.46 -26.87 16.10
C TYR A 104 10.98 -27.22 15.80
N CYS A 105 10.58 -28.49 15.80
CA CYS A 105 9.25 -28.90 15.38
C CYS A 105 8.15 -28.25 16.23
N GLU A 106 8.28 -28.29 17.56
CA GLU A 106 7.31 -27.69 18.48
C GLU A 106 7.26 -26.16 18.37
N ASP A 107 8.42 -25.50 18.28
CA ASP A 107 8.49 -24.05 18.01
C ASP A 107 7.78 -23.69 16.69
N ALA A 108 8.01 -24.47 15.64
CA ALA A 108 7.41 -24.26 14.32
C ALA A 108 5.89 -24.48 14.34
N ARG A 109 5.40 -25.46 15.11
CA ARG A 109 3.96 -25.67 15.31
C ARG A 109 3.31 -24.50 16.05
N GLU A 110 3.94 -24.03 17.12
CA GLU A 110 3.41 -22.93 17.93
C GLU A 110 3.29 -21.63 17.12
N VAL A 111 4.34 -21.25 16.38
CA VAL A 111 4.31 -20.02 15.58
C VAL A 111 3.29 -20.09 14.44
N LEU A 112 3.06 -21.28 13.89
CA LEU A 112 2.12 -21.49 12.78
C LEU A 112 0.66 -21.63 13.21
N LYS A 113 0.33 -21.62 14.52
CA LYS A 113 -1.05 -21.83 15.00
C LYS A 113 -2.07 -20.84 14.41
N ASN A 114 -1.62 -19.62 14.11
CA ASN A 114 -2.44 -18.55 13.54
C ASN A 114 -2.28 -18.43 12.01
N GLY A 115 -1.68 -19.45 11.38
CA GLY A 115 -1.39 -19.52 9.96
C GLY A 115 -0.09 -18.79 9.57
N LYS A 116 0.60 -19.29 8.53
CA LYS A 116 1.93 -18.78 8.13
C LYS A 116 2.01 -17.28 7.83
N PHE A 117 0.92 -16.65 7.39
CA PHE A 117 0.92 -15.20 7.14
C PHE A 117 0.78 -14.37 8.43
N SER A 118 0.53 -14.95 9.60
CA SER A 118 0.67 -14.23 10.87
C SER A 118 2.13 -13.96 11.24
N LEU A 119 3.07 -14.65 10.59
CA LEU A 119 4.51 -14.49 10.79
C LEU A 119 5.09 -13.30 10.03
N LEU A 120 4.30 -12.65 9.17
CA LEU A 120 4.72 -11.50 8.38
C LEU A 120 4.00 -10.25 8.85
N ARG A 121 4.68 -9.11 8.75
CA ARG A 121 4.09 -7.79 8.98
C ARG A 121 4.28 -6.87 7.77
N GLY A 122 3.70 -5.68 7.85
CA GLY A 122 4.01 -4.57 6.96
C GLY A 122 3.61 -4.86 5.53
N THR A 123 4.43 -4.40 4.59
CA THR A 123 4.19 -4.51 3.15
C THR A 123 3.95 -5.95 2.72
N LEU A 124 4.72 -6.91 3.26
CA LEU A 124 4.63 -8.31 2.86
C LEU A 124 3.36 -8.99 3.39
N LYS A 125 2.90 -8.63 4.58
CA LYS A 125 1.57 -9.06 5.08
C LYS A 125 0.46 -8.57 4.16
N LEU A 126 0.47 -7.28 3.81
CA LEU A 126 -0.52 -6.68 2.92
C LEU A 126 -0.50 -7.32 1.54
N TYR A 127 0.69 -7.54 0.98
CA TYR A 127 0.90 -8.15 -0.33
C TYR A 127 0.44 -9.61 -0.37
N LEU A 128 0.96 -10.46 0.51
CA LEU A 128 0.70 -11.91 0.49
C LEU A 128 -0.71 -12.25 0.97
N GLY A 129 -1.25 -11.45 1.90
CA GLY A 129 -2.63 -11.55 2.34
C GLY A 129 -3.64 -11.02 1.33
N LYS A 130 -3.20 -10.31 0.27
CA LYS A 130 -4.05 -9.69 -0.76
C LYS A 130 -5.04 -8.64 -0.23
N TYR A 131 -4.62 -7.84 0.75
CA TYR A 131 -5.43 -6.76 1.32
C TYR A 131 -5.59 -5.54 0.41
N THR A 132 -4.94 -5.52 -0.76
CA THR A 132 -4.82 -4.35 -1.64
C THR A 132 -5.25 -4.65 -3.08
N THR A 133 -5.23 -3.64 -3.96
CA THR A 133 -5.47 -3.85 -5.40
C THR A 133 -4.33 -4.63 -6.07
N ARG A 134 -4.62 -5.25 -7.21
CA ARG A 134 -3.58 -5.88 -8.06
C ARG A 134 -2.58 -4.84 -8.57
N ASP A 135 -3.03 -3.62 -8.83
CA ASP A 135 -2.17 -2.53 -9.31
C ASP A 135 -1.12 -2.12 -8.26
N TRP A 136 -1.54 -1.93 -7.01
CA TRP A 136 -0.61 -1.67 -5.90
C TRP A 136 0.44 -2.77 -5.77
N ARG A 137 0.01 -4.04 -5.82
CA ARG A 137 0.95 -5.18 -5.72
C ARG A 137 2.01 -5.16 -6.82
N ARG A 138 1.67 -4.71 -8.03
CA ARG A 138 2.62 -4.67 -9.16
C ARG A 138 3.59 -3.50 -9.10
N LYS A 139 3.21 -2.41 -8.43
CA LYS A 139 3.91 -1.11 -8.48
C LYS A 139 4.51 -0.67 -7.14
N ARG A 140 4.36 -1.48 -6.09
CA ARG A 140 4.99 -1.28 -4.78
C ARG A 140 6.34 -1.98 -4.73
N PHE A 141 7.34 -1.28 -4.20
CA PHE A 141 8.71 -1.76 -4.05
C PHE A 141 9.18 -1.65 -2.61
N THR A 142 9.82 -2.68 -2.08
CA THR A 142 10.28 -2.73 -0.68
C THR A 142 11.55 -3.57 -0.62
N ASP A 143 12.49 -3.21 0.23
CA ASP A 143 13.78 -3.93 0.34
C ASP A 143 13.84 -4.80 1.61
N ASP A 144 12.73 -4.90 2.34
CA ASP A 144 12.68 -5.52 3.66
C ASP A 144 11.60 -6.61 3.76
N ILE A 145 11.92 -7.68 4.51
CA ILE A 145 10.93 -8.63 5.06
C ILE A 145 10.89 -8.49 6.58
N ASP A 146 9.75 -8.02 7.06
CA ASP A 146 9.43 -7.91 8.48
C ASP A 146 8.80 -9.20 9.01
N PHE A 147 9.59 -10.04 9.69
CA PHE A 147 9.06 -11.21 10.39
C PHE A 147 8.57 -10.86 11.80
N TRP A 148 7.42 -11.40 12.20
CA TRP A 148 6.83 -11.26 13.54
C TRP A 148 6.92 -12.61 14.27
N MET A 149 8.09 -12.88 14.85
CA MET A 149 8.40 -14.18 15.48
C MET A 149 9.28 -14.00 16.71
N PHE A 150 8.94 -14.68 17.81
CA PHE A 150 9.74 -14.65 19.03
C PHE A 150 10.78 -15.79 19.08
N GLN A 151 10.56 -16.86 18.30
CA GLN A 151 11.43 -18.02 18.16
C GLN A 151 12.59 -17.68 17.21
N THR A 152 13.58 -16.92 17.71
CA THR A 152 14.72 -16.41 16.93
C THR A 152 15.53 -17.51 16.27
N ASP A 153 15.79 -18.61 16.98
CA ASP A 153 16.68 -19.66 16.49
C ASP A 153 16.06 -20.42 15.31
N LEU A 154 14.74 -20.66 15.37
CA LEU A 154 13.97 -21.19 14.24
C LEU A 154 14.02 -20.27 13.02
N LEU A 155 13.85 -18.96 13.24
CA LEU A 155 13.90 -17.97 12.16
C LEU A 155 15.30 -17.86 11.54
N ASP A 156 16.34 -17.75 12.37
CA ASP A 156 17.75 -17.67 11.94
C ASP A 156 18.16 -18.93 11.16
N SER A 157 17.76 -20.12 11.63
CA SER A 157 17.95 -21.38 10.91
C SER A 157 17.24 -21.40 9.56
N SER A 158 15.99 -20.92 9.51
CA SER A 158 15.18 -20.89 8.29
C SER A 158 15.74 -19.90 7.26
N LEU A 159 16.19 -18.72 7.70
CA LEU A 159 16.83 -17.70 6.87
C LEU A 159 18.15 -18.22 6.29
N LYS A 160 19.01 -18.81 7.12
CA LYS A 160 20.26 -19.45 6.67
C LYS A 160 19.99 -20.55 5.65
N GLY A 161 18.98 -21.38 5.88
CA GLY A 161 18.52 -22.41 4.93
C GLY A 161 17.97 -21.86 3.62
N CYS A 162 17.60 -20.58 3.58
CA CYS A 162 17.14 -19.86 2.40
C CYS A 162 18.22 -18.94 1.78
N SER A 163 19.50 -19.17 2.11
CA SER A 163 20.66 -18.43 1.59
C SER A 163 20.71 -16.96 2.01
N PHE A 164 20.07 -16.58 3.11
CA PHE A 164 20.37 -15.31 3.76
C PHE A 164 21.68 -15.43 4.55
N VAL A 165 22.45 -14.35 4.58
CA VAL A 165 23.70 -14.22 5.31
C VAL A 165 23.52 -13.13 6.36
N LYS A 166 23.84 -13.45 7.62
CA LYS A 166 23.80 -12.46 8.71
C LYS A 166 25.02 -11.56 8.62
N ASP A 167 24.78 -10.27 8.48
CA ASP A 167 25.80 -9.25 8.60
C ASP A 167 26.26 -9.15 10.05
N LYS A 168 27.57 -9.19 10.28
CA LYS A 168 28.13 -9.19 11.63
C LYS A 168 28.19 -7.79 12.24
N GLU A 169 28.22 -6.75 11.42
CA GLU A 169 28.30 -5.36 11.85
C GLU A 169 26.89 -4.83 12.15
N THR A 170 25.95 -5.04 11.23
CA THR A 170 24.57 -4.53 11.40
C THR A 170 23.67 -5.51 12.17
N GLY A 171 24.02 -6.79 12.19
CA GLY A 171 23.19 -7.85 12.77
C GLY A 171 22.00 -8.25 11.89
N GLU A 172 21.82 -7.63 10.72
CA GLU A 172 20.71 -7.89 9.81
C GLU A 172 20.96 -9.09 8.90
N TRP A 173 19.89 -9.77 8.48
CA TRP A 173 19.99 -10.85 7.50
C TRP A 173 19.84 -10.28 6.10
N GLN A 174 20.77 -10.60 5.21
CA GLN A 174 20.83 -10.04 3.87
C GLN A 174 20.86 -11.15 2.81
N LYS A 175 20.28 -10.86 1.65
CA LYS A 175 20.33 -11.74 0.48
C LYS A 175 20.35 -10.92 -0.79
N THR A 176 21.29 -11.20 -1.70
CA THR A 176 21.21 -10.67 -3.05
C THR A 176 20.05 -11.32 -3.81
N VAL A 177 19.19 -10.50 -4.41
CA VAL A 177 18.15 -10.94 -5.33
C VAL A 177 18.37 -10.34 -6.71
N GLU A 178 18.05 -11.12 -7.73
CA GLU A 178 18.21 -10.73 -9.13
C GLU A 178 16.90 -10.93 -9.90
N TRP A 179 16.60 -9.98 -10.79
CA TRP A 179 15.46 -10.05 -11.69
C TRP A 179 15.67 -9.21 -12.94
N ASN A 180 15.00 -9.59 -14.02
CA ASN A 180 14.98 -8.79 -15.25
C ASN A 180 13.81 -7.81 -15.22
N LYS A 181 14.05 -6.53 -15.46
CA LYS A 181 12.99 -5.56 -15.74
C LYS A 181 12.30 -5.93 -17.04
N PHE A 182 10.97 -5.98 -17.03
CA PHE A 182 10.23 -6.40 -18.22
C PHE A 182 10.30 -5.36 -19.34
N GLU A 183 10.27 -4.07 -19.01
CA GLU A 183 10.25 -3.01 -20.02
C GLU A 183 11.62 -2.84 -20.68
N THR A 184 12.70 -2.84 -19.89
CA THR A 184 14.06 -2.55 -20.38
C THR A 184 14.90 -3.79 -20.67
N LYS A 185 14.43 -4.98 -20.24
CA LYS A 185 15.23 -6.23 -20.21
C LYS A 185 16.54 -6.12 -19.42
N GLU A 186 16.69 -5.07 -18.63
CA GLU A 186 17.85 -4.85 -17.77
C GLU A 186 17.82 -5.86 -16.62
N ASN A 187 18.94 -6.56 -16.40
CA ASN A 187 19.10 -7.39 -15.20
C ASN A 187 19.44 -6.48 -14.02
N ARG A 188 18.63 -6.53 -12.96
CA ARG A 188 18.82 -5.78 -11.73
C ARG A 188 19.25 -6.72 -10.63
N ARG A 189 20.13 -6.21 -9.77
CA ARG A 189 20.67 -6.91 -8.61
C ARG A 189 20.62 -5.97 -7.43
N GLU A 190 19.88 -6.33 -6.40
CA GLU A 190 19.73 -5.53 -5.19
C GLU A 190 19.87 -6.41 -3.94
N THR A 191 20.11 -5.77 -2.79
CA THR A 191 20.18 -6.44 -1.49
C THR A 191 18.82 -6.41 -0.81
N LEU A 192 18.28 -7.59 -0.54
CA LEU A 192 17.07 -7.81 0.26
C LEU A 192 17.48 -8.01 1.72
N PHE A 193 16.84 -7.27 2.62
CA PHE A 193 17.01 -7.41 4.06
C PHE A 193 15.85 -8.22 4.65
N ALA A 194 16.16 -9.03 5.67
CA ALA A 194 15.18 -9.71 6.48
C ALA A 194 15.49 -9.40 7.95
N ALA A 195 14.48 -8.96 8.68
CA ALA A 195 14.62 -8.60 10.07
C ALA A 195 13.63 -9.39 10.92
N ASN A 196 14.07 -9.73 12.13
CA ASN A 196 13.15 -10.07 13.19
C ASN A 196 12.75 -8.77 13.91
N ASN A 197 11.44 -8.51 13.99
CA ASN A 197 10.90 -7.33 14.65
C ASN A 197 11.13 -7.27 16.16
N LEU A 198 11.78 -8.26 16.78
CA LEU A 198 12.21 -8.18 18.18
C LEU A 198 13.10 -6.96 18.46
N ASN A 199 13.99 -6.60 17.52
CA ASN A 199 14.81 -5.39 17.67
C ASN A 199 13.99 -4.11 17.50
N GLN A 200 12.90 -4.15 16.72
CA GLN A 200 11.97 -3.03 16.55
C GLN A 200 10.93 -2.91 17.68
N LEU A 201 10.73 -3.93 18.52
CA LEU A 201 9.90 -3.83 19.75
C LEU A 201 10.40 -2.71 20.68
N LEU A 202 11.71 -2.46 20.64
CA LEU A 202 12.43 -1.48 21.44
C LEU A 202 12.74 -0.20 20.66
N ASP A 203 12.23 -0.03 19.43
CA ASP A 203 12.47 1.19 18.65
C ASP A 203 11.58 2.34 19.16
N PHE A 204 12.15 3.13 20.07
CA PHE A 204 11.54 4.32 20.68
C PHE A 204 11.48 5.52 19.72
N GLY A 205 12.07 5.45 18.52
CA GLY A 205 12.31 6.63 17.66
C GLY A 205 11.04 7.32 17.12
N ALA A 206 9.94 6.57 17.00
CA ALA A 206 8.67 7.01 16.40
C ALA A 206 7.46 6.95 17.36
N GLY A 207 7.64 6.57 18.63
CA GLY A 207 6.57 6.56 19.63
C GLY A 207 5.49 5.47 19.42
N SER A 208 5.76 4.43 18.64
CA SER A 208 4.85 3.29 18.47
C SER A 208 5.52 1.97 18.85
N TYR A 209 5.06 1.34 19.93
CA TYR A 209 5.43 -0.04 20.24
C TYR A 209 4.82 -0.98 19.22
N LEU A 210 5.60 -1.94 18.75
CA LEU A 210 5.10 -3.01 17.91
C LEU A 210 4.37 -4.04 18.80
N THR A 211 3.10 -4.33 18.51
CA THR A 211 2.28 -5.21 19.37
C THR A 211 1.73 -6.46 18.64
N GLY A 212 1.91 -6.56 17.33
CA GLY A 212 1.34 -7.64 16.53
C GLY A 212 1.61 -7.51 15.04
N SER A 213 1.04 -8.46 14.28
CA SER A 213 1.13 -8.57 12.83
C SER A 213 -0.23 -8.48 12.12
N ARG A 214 -1.33 -8.25 12.85
CA ARG A 214 -2.65 -8.09 12.25
C ARG A 214 -2.77 -6.71 11.62
N LEU A 215 -3.83 -6.52 10.83
CA LEU A 215 -4.07 -5.27 10.14
C LEU A 215 -4.16 -4.07 11.09
N LYS A 216 -4.77 -4.27 12.27
CA LYS A 216 -4.83 -3.27 13.35
C LYS A 216 -3.46 -2.76 13.77
N GLU A 217 -2.52 -3.64 14.10
CA GLU A 217 -1.18 -3.21 14.56
C GLU A 217 -0.32 -2.65 13.42
N ILE A 218 -0.58 -3.07 12.18
CA ILE A 218 0.02 -2.44 10.99
C ILE A 218 -0.48 -1.00 10.87
N PHE A 219 -1.79 -0.78 10.97
CA PHE A 219 -2.40 0.55 10.86
C PHE A 219 -1.98 1.46 11.99
N ASP A 220 -1.94 0.98 13.24
CA ASP A 220 -1.52 1.79 14.39
C ASP A 220 -0.11 2.37 14.17
N LYS A 221 0.87 1.52 13.77
CA LYS A 221 2.22 1.96 13.41
C LYS A 221 2.20 2.96 12.25
N LYS A 222 1.48 2.63 11.18
CA LYS A 222 1.46 3.41 9.93
C LYS A 222 0.79 4.78 10.09
N ILE A 223 -0.28 4.89 10.87
CA ILE A 223 -0.95 6.16 11.17
C ILE A 223 -0.05 7.06 12.01
N LYS A 224 0.63 6.52 13.02
CA LYS A 224 1.55 7.30 13.88
C LYS A 224 2.81 7.74 13.13
N ARG A 225 3.40 6.85 12.33
CA ARG A 225 4.59 7.15 11.52
C ARG A 225 4.26 8.09 10.35
N GLY A 226 3.23 7.77 9.56
CA GLY A 226 2.68 8.68 8.57
C GLY A 226 3.57 9.03 7.38
N HIS A 227 4.56 8.19 7.04
CA HIS A 227 5.30 8.37 5.79
C HIS A 227 4.35 8.18 4.60
N ASP A 228 4.63 8.77 3.45
CA ASP A 228 3.76 8.64 2.27
C ASP A 228 3.50 7.18 1.87
N VAL A 229 4.50 6.32 2.06
CA VAL A 229 4.38 4.86 1.90
C VAL A 229 3.38 4.23 2.89
N ASP A 230 3.33 4.71 4.13
CA ASP A 230 2.40 4.23 5.13
C ASP A 230 0.97 4.65 4.83
N LEU A 231 0.79 5.92 4.46
CA LEU A 231 -0.51 6.47 4.10
C LEU A 231 -1.03 5.79 2.82
N SER A 232 -0.14 5.59 1.84
CA SER A 232 -0.45 4.84 0.62
C SER A 232 -0.92 3.42 0.94
N ASP A 233 -0.21 2.68 1.80
CA ASP A 233 -0.59 1.32 2.17
C ASP A 233 -1.98 1.27 2.82
N ILE A 234 -2.26 2.18 3.76
CA ILE A 234 -3.59 2.30 4.41
C ILE A 234 -4.69 2.57 3.37
N ILE A 235 -4.47 3.55 2.49
CA ILE A 235 -5.43 3.95 1.46
C ILE A 235 -5.71 2.79 0.49
N ASN A 236 -4.70 2.03 0.10
CA ASN A 236 -4.89 0.89 -0.81
C ASN A 236 -5.63 -0.28 -0.17
N VAL A 237 -5.52 -0.45 1.15
CA VAL A 237 -6.38 -1.39 1.88
C VAL A 237 -7.81 -0.86 1.95
N ALA A 238 -8.01 0.41 2.32
CA ALA A 238 -9.33 1.03 2.41
C ALA A 238 -10.08 1.03 1.05
N MET A 239 -9.34 1.13 -0.05
CA MET A 239 -9.91 1.13 -1.40
C MET A 239 -10.69 -0.16 -1.72
N VAL A 240 -10.18 -1.32 -1.28
CA VAL A 240 -10.78 -2.63 -1.58
C VAL A 240 -11.60 -3.21 -0.43
N ASN A 241 -11.76 -2.47 0.67
CA ASN A 241 -12.53 -2.90 1.84
C ASN A 241 -13.58 -1.84 2.21
N ASN A 242 -14.86 -2.20 2.11
CA ASN A 242 -15.98 -1.31 2.45
C ASN A 242 -16.54 -1.55 3.87
N GLY A 243 -16.01 -2.55 4.59
CA GLY A 243 -16.45 -2.96 5.93
C GLY A 243 -17.78 -3.73 5.98
N VAL A 244 -18.35 -4.09 4.84
CA VAL A 244 -19.64 -4.79 4.72
C VAL A 244 -19.44 -6.24 4.26
N ASP A 245 -18.63 -6.44 3.23
CA ASP A 245 -18.35 -7.72 2.58
C ASP A 245 -16.85 -7.93 2.31
N GLY A 246 -16.50 -9.11 1.80
CA GLY A 246 -15.12 -9.50 1.49
C GLY A 246 -14.43 -10.35 2.56
N ILE A 247 -13.35 -11.04 2.15
CA ILE A 247 -12.64 -12.03 2.97
C ILE A 247 -11.86 -11.45 4.15
N HIS A 248 -11.68 -10.12 4.19
CA HIS A 248 -10.93 -9.42 5.24
C HIS A 248 -11.81 -8.50 6.10
N LYS A 249 -13.14 -8.60 5.98
CA LYS A 249 -14.10 -7.72 6.68
C LYS A 249 -13.79 -7.60 8.18
N ASP A 250 -13.63 -8.72 8.87
CA ASP A 250 -13.46 -8.70 10.33
C ASP A 250 -12.14 -8.07 10.76
N GLU A 251 -11.05 -8.35 10.04
CA GLU A 251 -9.76 -7.69 10.28
C GLU A 251 -9.80 -6.19 9.95
N TRP A 252 -10.54 -5.80 8.91
CA TRP A 252 -10.75 -4.39 8.58
C TRP A 252 -11.55 -3.66 9.67
N LEU A 253 -12.62 -4.28 10.18
CA LEU A 253 -13.41 -3.73 11.28
C LEU A 253 -12.58 -3.58 12.56
N ASP A 254 -11.76 -4.57 12.92
CA ASP A 254 -10.84 -4.43 14.06
C ASP A 254 -9.77 -3.37 13.82
N ALA A 255 -9.26 -3.25 12.57
CA ALA A 255 -8.30 -2.21 12.21
C ALA A 255 -8.86 -0.78 12.32
N TRP A 256 -10.18 -0.60 12.28
CA TRP A 256 -10.80 0.71 12.53
C TRP A 256 -10.44 1.27 13.91
N SER A 257 -10.30 0.40 14.92
CA SER A 257 -9.91 0.81 16.27
C SER A 257 -8.55 1.51 16.34
N SER A 258 -7.66 1.27 15.36
CA SER A 258 -6.39 2.00 15.26
C SER A 258 -6.57 3.47 14.91
N PHE A 259 -7.59 3.82 14.10
CA PHE A 259 -7.92 5.23 13.82
C PHE A 259 -8.51 5.92 15.05
N GLU A 260 -9.39 5.22 15.77
CA GLU A 260 -9.99 5.73 17.01
C GLU A 260 -8.93 5.98 18.08
N GLN A 261 -8.01 5.04 18.27
CA GLN A 261 -6.86 5.20 19.18
C GLN A 261 -5.97 6.36 18.75
N ALA A 262 -5.60 6.41 17.47
CA ALA A 262 -4.75 7.46 16.93
C ALA A 262 -5.37 8.86 17.13
N ALA A 263 -6.65 9.03 16.81
CA ALA A 263 -7.36 10.30 16.98
C ALA A 263 -7.45 10.76 18.45
N ASN A 264 -7.37 9.83 19.41
CA ASN A 264 -7.37 10.16 20.85
C ASN A 264 -5.99 10.56 21.41
N THR A 265 -4.89 10.38 20.66
CA THR A 265 -3.52 10.62 21.19
C THR A 265 -3.17 12.11 21.41
N ARG A 266 -4.03 13.06 21.00
CA ARG A 266 -3.78 14.52 21.02
C ARG A 266 -2.44 14.91 20.36
N ASN A 267 -1.93 14.06 19.48
CA ASN A 267 -0.65 14.24 18.81
C ASN A 267 -0.87 14.99 17.48
N THR A 268 -0.22 16.14 17.34
CA THR A 268 -0.37 17.04 16.17
C THR A 268 0.02 16.36 14.87
N ARG A 269 1.07 15.53 14.88
CA ARG A 269 1.50 14.72 13.73
C ARG A 269 0.43 13.72 13.34
N THR A 270 -0.13 12.99 14.30
CA THR A 270 -1.21 12.03 14.05
C THR A 270 -2.41 12.73 13.39
N THR A 271 -2.80 13.90 13.88
CA THR A 271 -3.86 14.71 13.26
C THR A 271 -3.51 15.09 11.82
N SER A 272 -2.27 15.52 11.58
CA SER A 272 -1.77 15.85 10.23
C SER A 272 -1.78 14.65 9.29
N ASN A 273 -1.45 13.46 9.79
CA ASN A 273 -1.48 12.21 9.03
C ASN A 273 -2.92 11.84 8.67
N LEU A 274 -3.86 11.95 9.59
CA LEU A 274 -5.29 11.69 9.33
C LEU A 274 -5.88 12.68 8.32
N ILE A 275 -5.55 13.98 8.41
CA ILE A 275 -5.92 14.98 7.40
C ILE A 275 -5.32 14.61 6.03
N SER A 276 -4.04 14.23 6.00
CA SER A 276 -3.36 13.83 4.76
C SER A 276 -3.99 12.59 4.12
N ILE A 277 -4.38 11.59 4.92
CA ILE A 277 -5.11 10.40 4.44
C ILE A 277 -6.39 10.83 3.74
N CYS A 278 -7.18 11.74 4.31
CA CYS A 278 -8.40 12.23 3.68
C CYS A 278 -8.11 12.95 2.35
N ARG A 279 -7.12 13.84 2.34
CA ARG A 279 -6.72 14.60 1.13
C ARG A 279 -6.28 13.69 -0.01
N TYR A 280 -5.45 12.69 0.29
CA TYR A 280 -5.00 11.71 -0.71
C TYR A 280 -6.14 10.79 -1.15
N SER A 281 -6.96 10.29 -0.23
CA SER A 281 -8.08 9.40 -0.55
C SER A 281 -9.07 10.04 -1.52
N LEU A 282 -9.44 11.30 -1.29
CA LEU A 282 -10.37 12.02 -2.15
C LEU A 282 -9.76 12.32 -3.52
N SER A 283 -8.49 12.72 -3.59
CA SER A 283 -7.82 12.96 -4.87
C SER A 283 -7.67 11.67 -5.70
N ILE A 284 -7.38 10.54 -5.04
CA ILE A 284 -7.32 9.22 -5.69
C ILE A 284 -8.71 8.81 -6.16
N ALA A 285 -9.77 9.05 -5.38
CA ALA A 285 -11.13 8.74 -5.78
C ALA A 285 -11.53 9.45 -7.09
N ASP A 286 -11.26 10.76 -7.20
CA ASP A 286 -11.56 11.51 -8.43
C ASP A 286 -10.74 11.01 -9.62
N HIS A 287 -9.48 10.65 -9.39
CA HIS A 287 -8.64 10.07 -10.44
C HIS A 287 -9.18 8.72 -10.93
N LEU A 288 -9.65 7.86 -10.02
CA LEU A 288 -10.22 6.56 -10.36
C LEU A 288 -11.48 6.70 -11.22
N GLU A 289 -12.34 7.69 -10.94
CA GLU A 289 -13.51 7.97 -11.78
C GLU A 289 -13.13 8.43 -13.18
N LYS A 290 -12.20 9.40 -13.30
CA LYS A 290 -11.71 9.84 -14.60
C LYS A 290 -11.11 8.69 -15.42
N VAL A 291 -10.33 7.82 -14.77
CA VAL A 291 -9.78 6.63 -15.43
C VAL A 291 -10.90 5.69 -15.87
N SER A 292 -11.92 5.49 -15.03
CA SER A 292 -13.08 4.68 -15.39
C SER A 292 -13.81 5.21 -16.62
N GLU A 293 -14.04 6.53 -16.69
CA GLU A 293 -14.68 7.20 -17.82
C GLU A 293 -13.85 7.06 -19.11
N ALA A 294 -12.54 7.31 -19.01
CA ALA A 294 -11.61 7.12 -20.11
C ALA A 294 -11.61 5.68 -20.64
N ILE A 295 -11.62 4.69 -19.75
CA ILE A 295 -11.70 3.28 -20.14
C ILE A 295 -13.03 2.98 -20.85
N ARG A 296 -14.18 3.42 -20.32
CA ARG A 296 -15.48 3.20 -20.97
C ARG A 296 -15.53 3.79 -22.38
N LYS A 297 -14.91 4.95 -22.57
CA LYS A 297 -14.90 5.67 -23.84
C LYS A 297 -14.01 4.99 -24.89
N TYR A 298 -12.91 4.37 -24.49
CA TYR A 298 -11.86 3.94 -25.42
C TYR A 298 -11.51 2.44 -25.37
N LYS A 299 -12.06 1.64 -24.44
CA LYS A 299 -11.74 0.21 -24.32
C LYS A 299 -11.87 -0.54 -25.65
N ASP A 300 -12.90 -0.23 -26.45
CA ASP A 300 -13.18 -0.90 -27.72
C ASP A 300 -12.10 -0.63 -28.79
N HIS A 301 -11.29 0.43 -28.63
CA HIS A 301 -10.15 0.66 -29.52
C HIS A 301 -9.17 -0.51 -29.50
N ILE A 302 -9.06 -1.26 -28.39
CA ILE A 302 -8.19 -2.42 -28.32
C ILE A 302 -8.62 -3.53 -29.30
N LEU A 303 -9.88 -3.55 -29.73
CA LEU A 303 -10.39 -4.52 -30.70
C LEU A 303 -10.08 -4.13 -32.16
N ASP A 304 -9.81 -2.85 -32.40
CA ASP A 304 -9.52 -2.30 -33.73
C ASP A 304 -8.05 -2.51 -34.10
N LYS A 305 -7.78 -3.40 -35.08
CA LYS A 305 -6.42 -3.71 -35.55
C LYS A 305 -5.72 -2.51 -36.22
N SER A 306 -6.46 -1.53 -36.72
CA SER A 306 -5.88 -0.32 -37.33
C SER A 306 -5.36 0.66 -36.27
N LYS A 307 -5.97 0.67 -35.08
CA LYS A 307 -5.53 1.49 -33.93
C LYS A 307 -4.52 0.77 -33.06
N TYR A 308 -4.76 -0.50 -32.77
CA TYR A 308 -3.91 -1.35 -31.95
C TYR A 308 -3.50 -2.56 -32.77
N SER A 309 -2.32 -2.49 -33.40
CA SER A 309 -1.77 -3.61 -34.17
C SER A 309 -1.44 -4.81 -33.27
N ASP A 310 -1.17 -5.96 -33.89
CA ASP A 310 -0.81 -7.18 -33.15
C ASP A 310 0.53 -7.01 -32.41
N GLU A 311 1.48 -6.25 -32.96
CA GLU A 311 2.71 -5.83 -32.29
C GLU A 311 2.42 -4.96 -31.07
N ARG A 312 1.42 -4.07 -31.16
CA ARG A 312 1.02 -3.22 -30.04
C ARG A 312 0.40 -4.04 -28.92
N ILE A 313 -0.46 -5.01 -29.23
CA ILE A 313 -0.99 -5.95 -28.22
C ILE A 313 0.15 -6.71 -27.55
N LYS A 314 1.10 -7.25 -28.32
CA LYS A 314 2.30 -7.91 -27.78
C LYS A 314 3.11 -6.99 -26.88
N PHE A 315 3.26 -5.72 -27.25
CA PHE A 315 3.93 -4.72 -26.41
C PHE A 315 3.20 -4.52 -25.08
N LEU A 316 1.87 -4.34 -25.11
CA LEU A 316 1.07 -4.21 -23.89
C LEU A 316 1.19 -5.44 -22.99
N CYS A 317 1.38 -6.64 -23.55
CA CYS A 317 1.59 -7.83 -22.74
C CYS A 317 2.93 -7.85 -21.99
N ASN A 318 3.91 -7.03 -22.36
CA ASN A 318 5.20 -6.97 -21.68
C ASN A 318 5.11 -6.30 -20.30
N ILE A 319 4.01 -5.64 -19.96
CA ILE A 319 3.84 -5.01 -18.64
C ILE A 319 3.80 -6.02 -17.48
N SER A 320 3.55 -7.31 -17.75
CA SER A 320 3.61 -8.36 -16.73
C SER A 320 3.84 -9.76 -17.29
N THR A 321 4.47 -10.62 -16.48
CA THR A 321 4.63 -12.05 -16.80
C THR A 321 3.32 -12.78 -17.08
N HIS A 322 2.24 -12.37 -16.42
CA HIS A 322 0.94 -13.01 -16.59
C HIS A 322 0.40 -12.79 -18.01
N TRP A 323 0.42 -11.54 -18.47
CA TRP A 323 0.02 -11.18 -19.82
C TRP A 323 0.92 -11.81 -20.88
N GLN A 324 2.24 -11.81 -20.66
CA GLN A 324 3.18 -12.45 -21.57
C GLN A 324 2.95 -13.96 -21.69
N LYS A 325 2.71 -14.66 -20.57
CA LYS A 325 2.38 -16.10 -20.58
C LYS A 325 1.08 -16.38 -21.31
N PHE A 326 0.05 -15.57 -21.07
CA PHE A 326 -1.23 -15.72 -21.75
C PHE A 326 -1.10 -15.51 -23.27
N TYR A 327 -0.39 -14.46 -23.68
CA TYR A 327 -0.10 -14.18 -25.09
C TYR A 327 0.63 -15.34 -25.78
N ASN A 328 1.69 -15.86 -25.14
CA ASN A 328 2.47 -16.96 -25.72
C ASN A 328 1.67 -18.26 -25.85
N ALA A 329 0.69 -18.50 -24.97
CA ALA A 329 -0.11 -19.72 -24.96
C ALA A 329 -1.32 -19.67 -25.90
N ASN A 330 -1.95 -18.50 -26.06
CA ASN A 330 -3.25 -18.37 -26.73
C ASN A 330 -3.21 -17.53 -28.03
N GLY A 331 -2.10 -16.83 -28.29
CA GLY A 331 -1.97 -15.95 -29.46
C GLY A 331 -2.66 -14.60 -29.29
N VAL A 332 -2.53 -13.75 -30.31
CA VAL A 332 -2.88 -12.32 -30.23
C VAL A 332 -4.38 -12.07 -30.16
N ASP A 333 -5.21 -12.79 -30.91
CA ASP A 333 -6.64 -12.53 -31.00
C ASP A 333 -7.36 -12.85 -29.67
N GLU A 334 -7.04 -13.97 -29.03
CA GLU A 334 -7.59 -14.31 -27.71
C GLU A 334 -7.06 -13.36 -26.61
N THR A 335 -5.80 -12.95 -26.72
CA THR A 335 -5.22 -11.98 -25.79
C THR A 335 -5.93 -10.63 -25.89
N ARG A 336 -6.26 -10.20 -27.11
CA ARG A 336 -6.99 -8.95 -27.36
C ARG A 336 -8.37 -8.96 -26.69
N LYS A 337 -9.10 -10.07 -26.77
CA LYS A 337 -10.41 -10.24 -26.11
C LYS A 337 -10.27 -10.17 -24.58
N ILE A 338 -9.36 -10.95 -23.99
CA ILE A 338 -9.18 -10.94 -22.53
C ILE A 338 -8.72 -9.56 -22.03
N ILE A 339 -7.88 -8.84 -22.78
CA ILE A 339 -7.49 -7.48 -22.42
C ILE A 339 -8.72 -6.55 -22.41
N HIS A 340 -9.58 -6.66 -23.43
CA HIS A 340 -10.84 -5.91 -23.49
C HIS A 340 -11.76 -6.22 -22.30
N ASP A 341 -11.99 -7.49 -22.00
CA ASP A 341 -12.80 -7.94 -20.86
C ASP A 341 -12.22 -7.41 -19.53
N PHE A 342 -10.90 -7.45 -19.37
CA PHE A 342 -10.23 -6.89 -18.21
C PHE A 342 -10.43 -5.37 -18.10
N TYR A 343 -10.41 -4.64 -19.22
CA TYR A 343 -10.69 -3.20 -19.20
C TYR A 343 -12.15 -2.91 -18.83
N GLU A 344 -13.09 -3.74 -19.27
CA GLU A 344 -14.48 -3.66 -18.85
C GLU A 344 -14.64 -3.86 -17.34
N GLU A 345 -14.06 -4.92 -16.78
CA GLU A 345 -14.03 -5.15 -15.32
C GLU A 345 -13.44 -3.94 -14.58
N GLN A 346 -12.32 -3.40 -15.06
CA GLN A 346 -11.68 -2.25 -14.44
C GLN A 346 -12.51 -0.96 -14.53
N ALA A 347 -13.35 -0.80 -15.56
CA ALA A 347 -14.30 0.31 -15.67
C ALA A 347 -15.50 0.17 -14.73
N GLU A 348 -15.74 -1.01 -14.17
CA GLU A 348 -16.79 -1.24 -13.16
C GLU A 348 -16.24 -1.15 -11.73
N GLU A 349 -15.04 -1.69 -11.51
CA GLU A 349 -14.39 -1.70 -10.18
C GLU A 349 -13.96 -0.30 -9.71
N LYS A 350 -13.41 0.53 -10.62
CA LYS A 350 -12.84 1.84 -10.23
C LYS A 350 -13.83 2.79 -9.56
N PRO A 351 -15.09 2.92 -10.02
CA PRO A 351 -16.12 3.68 -9.30
C PRO A 351 -16.40 3.14 -7.90
N LEU A 352 -16.42 1.82 -7.71
CA LEU A 352 -16.63 1.21 -6.38
C LEU A 352 -15.47 1.55 -5.43
N HIS A 353 -14.24 1.41 -5.93
CA HIS A 353 -13.03 1.83 -5.22
C HIS A 353 -13.06 3.32 -4.84
N ALA A 354 -13.49 4.20 -5.75
CA ALA A 354 -13.65 5.62 -5.48
C ALA A 354 -14.69 5.90 -4.38
N GLN A 355 -15.85 5.22 -4.42
CA GLN A 355 -16.87 5.34 -3.38
C GLN A 355 -16.37 4.86 -2.01
N ASN A 356 -15.61 3.76 -1.96
CA ASN A 356 -15.01 3.27 -0.72
C ASN A 356 -14.06 4.30 -0.11
N LEU A 357 -13.20 4.91 -0.93
CA LEU A 357 -12.27 5.95 -0.48
C LEU A 357 -12.99 7.22 0.01
N ARG A 358 -14.10 7.62 -0.63
CA ARG A 358 -14.91 8.76 -0.16
C ARG A 358 -15.58 8.47 1.18
N LYS A 359 -16.17 7.27 1.35
CA LYS A 359 -16.74 6.84 2.63
C LYS A 359 -15.68 6.79 3.72
N PHE A 360 -14.51 6.22 3.40
CA PHE A 360 -13.38 6.14 4.31
C PHE A 360 -12.90 7.52 4.77
N ALA A 361 -12.67 8.46 3.84
CA ALA A 361 -12.27 9.82 4.17
C ALA A 361 -13.34 10.55 5.02
N LYS A 362 -14.62 10.39 4.68
CA LYS A 362 -15.73 10.96 5.45
C LYS A 362 -15.77 10.42 6.89
N SER A 363 -15.53 9.13 7.08
CA SER A 363 -15.49 8.51 8.41
C SER A 363 -14.32 9.03 9.24
N ILE A 364 -13.14 9.22 8.64
CA ILE A 364 -11.99 9.81 9.34
C ILE A 364 -12.25 11.27 9.70
N LEU A 365 -12.80 12.08 8.79
CA LEU A 365 -13.15 13.47 9.08
C LEU A 365 -14.19 13.57 10.19
N LYS A 366 -15.23 12.73 10.16
CA LYS A 366 -16.23 12.66 11.24
C LYS A 366 -15.57 12.34 12.58
N LEU A 367 -14.66 11.35 12.59
CA LEU A 367 -13.91 10.99 13.79
C LEU A 367 -13.05 12.17 14.28
N LEU A 368 -12.25 12.79 13.41
CA LEU A 368 -11.45 13.97 13.76
C LEU A 368 -12.32 15.10 14.31
N ASN A 369 -13.38 15.51 13.61
CA ASN A 369 -14.23 16.62 14.03
C ASN A 369 -14.89 16.35 15.38
N SER A 370 -15.31 15.11 15.66
CA SER A 370 -15.82 14.74 16.99
C SER A 370 -14.80 14.92 18.11
N LYS A 371 -13.50 14.78 17.81
CA LYS A 371 -12.43 14.95 18.80
C LYS A 371 -12.05 16.40 19.02
N TYR A 372 -12.34 17.27 18.07
CA TYR A 372 -11.97 18.69 18.12
C TYR A 372 -13.17 19.63 18.35
N GLU A 373 -14.37 19.06 18.50
CA GLU A 373 -15.61 19.79 18.80
C GLU A 373 -15.49 20.70 20.04
N TYR A 374 -14.80 20.22 21.10
CA TYR A 374 -14.59 21.01 22.32
C TYR A 374 -13.75 22.29 22.10
N LEU A 375 -12.98 22.36 21.02
CA LEU A 375 -12.22 23.54 20.60
C LEU A 375 -12.99 24.40 19.60
N LYS A 376 -14.23 24.01 19.25
CA LYS A 376 -15.01 24.60 18.15
C LYS A 376 -14.21 24.61 16.84
N ILE A 377 -13.64 23.46 16.49
CA ILE A 377 -12.84 23.29 15.28
C ILE A 377 -13.46 22.23 14.38
N THR A 378 -13.56 22.54 13.10
CA THR A 378 -14.02 21.63 12.06
C THR A 378 -12.96 21.54 10.97
N PHE A 379 -12.58 20.31 10.58
CA PHE A 379 -11.72 20.03 9.44
C PHE A 379 -12.56 19.61 8.24
N GLU A 380 -12.28 20.19 7.08
CA GLU A 380 -12.96 19.92 5.82
C GLU A 380 -11.99 19.80 4.66
N ILE A 381 -12.29 18.95 3.68
CA ILE A 381 -11.52 18.87 2.45
C ILE A 381 -12.38 19.42 1.33
N GLU A 382 -11.80 20.21 0.44
CA GLU A 382 -12.48 20.69 -0.77
C GLU A 382 -13.12 19.52 -1.53
N LEU A 383 -14.37 19.73 -1.97
CA LEU A 383 -15.14 18.77 -2.76
C LEU A 383 -14.84 18.87 -4.25
#